data_AF-A0A355VUV0-F1
#
_entry.id   AF-A0A355VUV0-F1
#
_cell.length_a   1.000
_cell.length_b   1.000
_cell.length_c   1.000
_cell.angle_alpha   90.00
_cell.angle_beta   90.00
_cell.angle_gamma   90.00
#
_symmetry.space_group_name_H-M   'P 1'
#
loop_
_entity.id
_entity.type
_entity.pdbx_description
1 polymer ?
#
loop_
_entity_poly.entity_id
_entity_poly.type
_entity_poly.pdbx_seq_one_letter_code
_entity_poly.pdbx_strand_id
1 'polypeptide(L)'
;GDPRVESFFSPKTNEREEFYNSKKMLEIWNQLVPEKFISGANSYLSKQLEAALRDQLDEDLSSWKSVCENFSSSKFLMGEVDSIRVKPDLSWLVDPKEPRVSRVYQKQHYTFDDRRVEAKPVDFEAAEQIIESLDEPKVSKDVRLFIFQTNPGFYKSYVETATVLKSGEELYIIAPSSLARDKIQEQCYNALDDFLKHNYQLGLVIQAKEKEASHALKE
;
A
#
# COMPACT_ATOMS: atom_id res chain seq x y z
N GLY A 1 18.15 63.87 -3.30
CA GLY A 1 18.24 62.81 -2.27
C GLY A 1 19.29 61.82 -2.72
N ASP A 2 20.09 61.31 -1.79
CA ASP A 2 21.11 60.29 -2.09
C ASP A 2 20.42 58.95 -2.45
N PRO A 3 20.62 58.41 -3.66
CA PRO A 3 19.97 57.17 -4.11
C PRO A 3 20.38 55.92 -3.31
N ARG A 4 21.36 56.02 -2.40
CA ARG A 4 21.78 54.92 -1.51
C ARG A 4 20.92 54.74 -0.27
N VAL A 5 20.04 55.70 0.04
CA VAL A 5 19.20 55.64 1.25
C VAL A 5 17.87 54.93 0.99
N GLU A 6 17.42 54.86 -0.27
CA GLU A 6 16.16 54.19 -0.65
C GLU A 6 16.28 52.66 -0.76
N SER A 7 17.49 52.11 -0.91
CA SER A 7 17.71 50.66 -1.02
C SER A 7 17.68 49.91 0.33
N PHE A 8 17.64 50.61 1.46
CA PHE A 8 17.70 50.00 2.80
C PHE A 8 16.33 49.69 3.41
N PHE A 9 15.24 50.28 2.91
CA PHE A 9 13.89 50.14 3.48
C PHE A 9 12.90 49.37 2.61
N SER A 10 13.34 48.82 1.48
CA SER A 10 12.54 47.85 0.74
C SER A 10 12.83 46.45 1.28
N PRO A 11 11.91 45.79 2.01
CA PRO A 11 12.02 44.35 2.21
C PRO A 11 12.08 43.71 0.83
N LYS A 12 13.18 42.99 0.56
CA LYS A 12 13.44 42.35 -0.73
C LYS A 12 12.20 41.55 -1.11
N THR A 13 11.60 41.86 -2.25
CA THR A 13 10.38 41.23 -2.77
C THR A 13 10.44 39.70 -2.71
N ASN A 14 11.64 39.11 -2.92
CA ASN A 14 11.88 37.67 -2.81
C ASN A 14 11.62 37.10 -1.40
N GLU A 15 12.05 37.75 -0.32
CA GLU A 15 11.89 37.17 1.04
C GLU A 15 10.41 37.08 1.46
N ARG A 16 9.58 38.01 0.96
CA ARG A 16 8.13 37.99 1.19
C ARG A 16 7.43 36.91 0.37
N GLU A 17 7.87 36.69 -0.86
CA GLU A 17 7.33 35.68 -1.77
C GLU A 17 7.74 34.26 -1.34
N GLU A 18 9.00 34.08 -0.92
CA GLU A 18 9.52 32.84 -0.32
C GLU A 18 8.69 32.44 0.92
N PHE A 19 8.53 33.36 1.86
CA PHE A 19 7.71 33.13 3.07
C PHE A 19 6.24 32.82 2.74
N TYR A 20 5.69 33.48 1.73
CA TYR A 20 4.32 33.22 1.26
C TYR A 20 4.19 31.81 0.68
N ASN A 21 5.16 31.39 -0.13
CA ASN A 21 5.18 30.09 -0.78
C ASN A 21 5.36 28.95 0.23
N SER A 22 6.30 29.05 1.17
CA SER A 22 6.47 28.03 2.21
C SER A 22 5.23 27.88 3.10
N LYS A 23 4.58 28.99 3.45
CA LYS A 23 3.30 28.97 4.19
C LYS A 23 2.21 28.26 3.40
N LYS A 24 2.05 28.59 2.11
CA LYS A 24 1.03 27.98 1.25
C LYS A 24 1.28 26.50 1.00
N MET A 25 2.53 26.08 0.85
CA MET A 25 2.89 24.66 0.77
C MET A 25 2.50 23.89 2.04
N LEU A 26 2.76 24.48 3.21
CA LEU A 26 2.40 23.88 4.49
C LEU A 26 0.87 23.79 4.66
N GLU A 27 0.13 24.81 4.25
CA GLU A 27 -1.33 24.79 4.23
C GLU A 27 -1.87 23.66 3.32
N ILE A 28 -1.33 23.51 2.10
CA ILE A 28 -1.70 22.43 1.18
C ILE A 28 -1.40 21.06 1.79
N TRP A 29 -0.22 20.90 2.42
CA TRP A 29 0.15 19.66 3.09
C TRP A 29 -0.83 19.29 4.20
N ASN A 30 -1.11 20.24 5.11
CA ASN A 30 -2.01 20.01 6.24
C ASN A 30 -3.47 19.81 5.82
N GLN A 31 -3.87 20.25 4.61
CA GLN A 31 -5.19 20.00 4.04
C GLN A 31 -5.33 18.61 3.40
N LEU A 32 -4.28 18.12 2.74
CA LEU A 32 -4.35 16.91 1.91
C LEU A 32 -3.85 15.66 2.62
N VAL A 33 -3.02 15.81 3.66
CA VAL A 33 -2.44 14.69 4.39
C VAL A 33 -3.16 14.52 5.74
N PRO A 34 -3.46 13.28 6.19
CA PRO A 34 -4.09 12.99 7.47
C PRO A 34 -3.42 13.64 8.69
N GLU A 35 -4.21 13.85 9.74
CA GLU A 35 -3.82 14.57 10.97
C GLU A 35 -2.49 14.11 11.57
N LYS A 36 -2.19 12.81 11.49
CA LYS A 36 -0.94 12.21 11.99
C LYS A 36 0.35 12.75 11.35
N PHE A 37 0.25 13.47 10.23
CA PHE A 37 1.37 14.08 9.50
C PHE A 37 1.34 15.61 9.51
N ILE A 38 0.38 16.22 10.22
CA ILE A 38 0.31 17.68 10.33
C ILE A 38 1.62 18.21 10.85
N SER A 39 2.13 19.21 10.14
CA SER A 39 3.40 19.85 10.47
C SER A 39 3.17 21.30 10.82
N GLY A 40 3.85 21.75 11.89
CA GLY A 40 3.88 23.15 12.29
C GLY A 40 4.91 23.93 11.49
N ALA A 41 4.67 25.22 11.33
CA ALA A 41 5.64 26.12 10.72
C ALA A 41 6.86 26.26 11.66
N ASN A 42 8.06 26.00 11.13
CA ASN A 42 9.31 26.38 11.78
C ASN A 42 10.26 26.93 10.71
N SER A 43 11.16 27.84 11.10
CA SER A 43 12.01 28.59 10.17
C SER A 43 12.97 27.70 9.36
N TYR A 44 13.30 26.51 9.86
CA TYR A 44 14.14 25.55 9.14
C TYR A 44 13.34 24.83 8.05
N LEU A 45 12.15 24.34 8.41
CA LEU A 45 11.24 23.66 7.49
C LEU A 45 10.73 24.59 6.39
N SER A 46 10.45 25.86 6.69
CA SER A 46 10.08 26.86 5.68
C SER A 46 11.16 27.00 4.60
N LYS A 47 12.44 27.06 5.00
CA LYS A 47 13.56 27.12 4.06
C LYS A 47 13.71 25.86 3.24
N GLN A 48 13.43 24.69 3.83
CA GLN A 48 13.44 23.42 3.10
C GLN A 48 12.31 23.33 2.09
N LEU A 49 11.11 23.82 2.44
CA LEU A 49 9.97 23.89 1.54
C LEU A 49 10.26 24.83 0.35
N GLU A 50 10.80 26.02 0.63
CA GLU A 50 11.24 26.96 -0.41
C GLU A 50 12.29 26.35 -1.34
N ALA A 51 13.32 25.70 -0.77
CA ALA A 51 14.35 25.03 -1.55
C ALA A 51 13.75 23.89 -2.39
N ALA A 52 12.85 23.08 -1.83
CA ALA A 52 12.19 22.01 -2.58
C ALA A 52 11.33 22.55 -3.73
N LEU A 53 10.57 23.63 -3.50
CA LEU A 53 9.73 24.24 -4.51
C LEU A 53 10.56 24.77 -5.68
N ARG A 54 11.64 25.50 -5.38
CA ARG A 54 12.53 26.08 -6.39
C ARG A 54 13.37 25.01 -7.09
N ASP A 55 14.00 24.12 -6.34
CA ASP A 55 15.06 23.24 -6.86
C ASP A 55 14.51 21.91 -7.40
N GLN A 56 13.28 21.51 -7.02
CA GLN A 56 12.70 20.22 -7.42
C GLN A 56 11.35 20.33 -8.17
N LEU A 57 10.68 21.48 -8.11
CA LEU A 57 9.33 21.69 -8.66
C LEU A 57 9.22 22.96 -9.53
N ASP A 58 10.34 23.54 -9.95
CA ASP A 58 10.38 24.71 -10.83
C ASP A 58 9.50 25.89 -10.37
N GLU A 59 9.45 26.12 -9.06
CA GLU A 59 8.64 27.16 -8.41
C GLU A 59 7.11 26.98 -8.54
N ASP A 60 6.62 25.81 -8.94
CA ASP A 60 5.20 25.54 -9.16
C ASP A 60 4.48 24.89 -7.95
N LEU A 61 3.55 25.64 -7.37
CA LEU A 61 2.69 25.17 -6.27
C LEU A 61 1.67 24.10 -6.71
N SER A 62 1.33 24.01 -7.99
CA SER A 62 0.43 22.99 -8.51
C SER A 62 1.12 21.62 -8.48
N SER A 63 2.41 21.60 -8.82
CA SER A 63 3.26 20.43 -8.68
C SER A 63 3.41 20.00 -7.21
N TRP A 64 3.51 20.94 -6.27
CA TRP A 64 3.47 20.62 -4.83
C TRP A 64 2.16 19.96 -4.39
N LYS A 65 1.01 20.43 -4.90
CA LYS A 65 -0.28 19.80 -4.64
C LYS A 65 -0.27 18.34 -5.11
N SER A 66 0.25 18.10 -6.31
CA SER A 66 0.38 16.75 -6.88
C SER A 66 1.31 15.85 -6.04
N VAL A 67 2.39 16.40 -5.49
CA VAL A 67 3.26 15.69 -4.53
C VAL A 67 2.47 15.25 -3.30
N CYS A 68 1.66 16.14 -2.71
CA CYS A 68 0.85 15.81 -1.53
C CYS A 68 -0.18 14.72 -1.84
N GLU A 69 -0.85 14.80 -2.98
CA GLU A 69 -1.80 13.78 -3.45
C GLU A 69 -1.09 12.43 -3.65
N ASN A 70 0.05 12.41 -4.34
CA ASN A 70 0.85 11.21 -4.54
C ASN A 70 1.35 10.62 -3.22
N PHE A 71 1.84 11.45 -2.31
CA PHE A 71 2.27 11.04 -0.97
C PHE A 71 1.12 10.36 -0.23
N SER A 72 -0.06 10.98 -0.23
CA SER A 72 -1.26 10.43 0.42
C SER A 72 -1.79 9.15 -0.22
N SER A 73 -1.47 8.89 -1.49
CA SER A 73 -1.92 7.70 -2.22
C SER A 73 -1.10 6.45 -1.93
N SER A 74 0.05 6.58 -1.27
CA SER A 74 1.05 5.52 -1.07
C SER A 74 1.06 4.95 0.34
N LYS A 75 0.87 3.63 0.51
CA LYS A 75 1.01 2.93 1.79
C LYS A 75 2.43 3.03 2.34
N PHE A 76 3.44 2.97 1.47
CA PHE A 76 4.85 3.11 1.85
C PHE A 76 5.11 4.50 2.45
N LEU A 77 4.74 5.56 1.73
CA LEU A 77 4.98 6.94 2.18
C LEU A 77 4.14 7.27 3.42
N MET A 78 2.97 6.65 3.57
CA MET A 78 2.09 6.83 4.72
C MET A 78 2.45 5.97 5.94
N GLY A 79 3.58 5.22 5.85
CA GLY A 79 4.12 4.41 6.94
C GLY A 79 3.23 3.22 7.32
N GLU A 80 2.47 2.69 6.36
CA GLU A 80 1.50 1.59 6.55
C GLU A 80 2.07 0.23 6.18
N VAL A 81 3.35 0.17 5.86
CA VAL A 81 4.06 -1.06 5.53
C VAL A 81 4.98 -1.40 6.70
N ASP A 82 4.69 -2.51 7.39
CA ASP A 82 5.37 -2.94 8.62
C ASP A 82 6.88 -3.21 8.48
N SER A 83 7.39 -3.29 7.25
CA SER A 83 8.80 -3.55 6.96
C SER A 83 9.70 -2.31 7.02
N ILE A 84 9.15 -1.09 7.19
CA ILE A 84 9.91 0.15 7.05
C ILE A 84 10.33 0.70 8.43
N ARG A 85 11.64 0.84 8.66
CA ARG A 85 12.21 1.52 9.85
C ARG A 85 12.16 3.04 9.78
N VAL A 86 12.01 3.58 8.58
CA VAL A 86 11.90 5.02 8.30
C VAL A 86 10.43 5.41 8.34
N LYS A 87 10.09 6.44 9.11
CA LYS A 87 8.76 7.05 9.11
C LYS A 87 8.80 8.27 8.21
N PRO A 88 8.27 8.21 6.97
CA PRO A 88 8.31 9.35 6.07
C PRO A 88 7.38 10.43 6.64
N ASP A 89 7.91 11.61 6.92
CA ASP A 89 7.16 12.80 7.30
C ASP A 89 7.53 13.98 6.38
N LEU A 90 6.97 15.16 6.63
CA LEU A 90 7.25 16.33 5.80
C LEU A 90 8.75 16.68 5.81
N SER A 91 9.40 16.63 6.97
CA SER A 91 10.83 16.95 7.12
C SER A 91 11.72 15.96 6.36
N TRP A 92 11.35 14.68 6.36
CA TRP A 92 11.99 13.65 5.55
C TRP A 92 11.79 13.91 4.06
N LEU A 93 10.59 14.30 3.65
CA LEU A 93 10.25 14.53 2.25
C LEU A 93 11.03 15.71 1.66
N VAL A 94 11.16 16.82 2.40
CA VAL A 94 11.82 18.05 1.93
C VAL A 94 13.30 18.15 2.33
N ASP A 95 13.91 17.05 2.77
CA ASP A 95 15.32 17.00 3.10
C ASP A 95 16.18 17.37 1.88
N PRO A 96 17.00 18.44 1.94
CA PRO A 96 17.78 18.92 0.80
C PRO A 96 18.85 17.95 0.33
N LYS A 97 19.19 16.92 1.13
CA LYS A 97 20.19 15.92 0.76
C LYS A 97 19.69 14.94 -0.30
N GLU A 98 18.38 14.79 -0.46
CA GLU A 98 17.78 13.77 -1.31
C GLU A 98 16.63 14.37 -2.15
N PRO A 99 16.56 14.08 -3.46
CA PRO A 99 15.54 14.66 -4.33
C PRO A 99 14.19 13.92 -4.21
N ARG A 100 13.69 13.74 -2.99
CA ARG A 100 12.49 12.94 -2.69
C ARG A 100 11.22 13.61 -3.21
N VAL A 101 11.13 14.94 -3.17
CA VAL A 101 9.98 15.69 -3.69
C VAL A 101 9.82 15.43 -5.19
N SER A 102 10.90 15.52 -5.95
CA SER A 102 10.89 15.20 -7.39
C SER A 102 10.51 13.74 -7.66
N ARG A 103 11.06 12.78 -6.89
CA ARG A 103 10.71 11.34 -7.02
C ARG A 103 9.22 11.08 -6.75
N VAL A 104 8.66 11.70 -5.71
CA VAL A 104 7.23 11.59 -5.38
C VAL A 104 6.36 12.27 -6.43
N TYR A 105 6.78 13.42 -6.95
CA TYR A 105 6.08 14.11 -8.03
C TYR A 105 6.00 13.26 -9.31
N GLN A 106 7.14 12.69 -9.72
CA GLN A 106 7.27 11.89 -10.94
C GLN A 106 6.79 10.43 -10.77
N LYS A 107 6.27 10.06 -9.60
CA LYS A 107 5.88 8.69 -9.23
C LYS A 107 6.99 7.65 -9.46
N GLN A 108 8.23 7.98 -9.10
CA GLN A 108 9.38 7.09 -9.24
C GLN A 108 9.77 6.44 -7.91
N HIS A 109 10.30 5.21 -7.98
CA HIS A 109 10.90 4.47 -6.86
C HIS A 109 9.99 4.11 -5.67
N TYR A 110 8.73 4.57 -5.65
CA TYR A 110 7.74 4.24 -4.63
C TYR A 110 6.49 3.62 -5.27
N THR A 111 5.69 2.94 -4.45
CA THR A 111 4.35 2.47 -4.85
C THR A 111 3.34 3.57 -4.61
N PHE A 112 2.44 3.80 -5.56
CA PHE A 112 1.41 4.84 -5.51
C PHE A 112 0.05 4.22 -5.81
N ASP A 113 -1.02 4.89 -5.37
CA ASP A 113 -2.40 4.45 -5.56
C ASP A 113 -2.71 3.05 -4.98
N ASP A 114 -1.82 2.49 -4.15
CA ASP A 114 -1.99 1.20 -3.45
C ASP A 114 -2.98 1.28 -2.28
N ARG A 115 -3.43 2.51 -1.96
CA ARG A 115 -4.59 2.81 -1.11
C ARG A 115 -5.92 2.80 -1.87
N ARG A 116 -5.90 2.98 -3.20
CA ARG A 116 -7.10 2.84 -4.04
C ARG A 116 -7.32 1.37 -4.38
N VAL A 117 -7.74 0.60 -3.37
CA VAL A 117 -8.56 -0.56 -3.67
C VAL A 117 -9.96 -0.02 -3.88
N GLU A 118 -10.24 0.49 -5.09
CA GLU A 118 -11.60 0.35 -5.60
C GLU A 118 -11.81 -1.17 -5.68
N ALA A 119 -12.37 -1.72 -4.61
CA ALA A 119 -12.89 -3.07 -4.65
C ALA A 119 -13.92 -3.03 -5.78
N LYS A 120 -13.55 -3.55 -6.97
CA LYS A 120 -14.56 -3.89 -7.97
C LYS A 120 -15.64 -4.63 -7.19
N PRO A 121 -16.92 -4.20 -7.25
CA PRO A 121 -17.97 -4.87 -6.54
C PRO A 121 -17.84 -6.36 -6.88
N VAL A 122 -17.62 -7.17 -5.84
CA VAL A 122 -17.46 -8.60 -6.03
C VAL A 122 -18.80 -9.09 -6.52
N ASP A 123 -18.84 -9.57 -7.75
CA ASP A 123 -20.01 -10.25 -8.27
C ASP A 123 -20.07 -11.63 -7.62
N PHE A 124 -20.79 -11.70 -6.49
CA PHE A 124 -20.92 -12.91 -5.68
C PHE A 124 -21.52 -14.05 -6.50
N GLU A 125 -22.53 -13.77 -7.32
CA GLU A 125 -23.22 -14.78 -8.11
C GLU A 125 -22.29 -15.37 -9.17
N ALA A 126 -21.54 -14.53 -9.89
CA ALA A 126 -20.56 -15.00 -10.86
C ALA A 126 -19.43 -15.82 -10.19
N ALA A 127 -18.95 -15.39 -9.02
CA ALA A 127 -17.89 -16.08 -8.29
C ALA A 127 -18.34 -17.44 -7.73
N GLU A 128 -19.56 -17.53 -7.18
CA GLU A 128 -20.13 -18.79 -6.71
C GLU A 128 -20.32 -19.77 -7.88
N GLN A 129 -20.83 -19.31 -9.02
CA GLN A 129 -20.95 -20.14 -10.24
C GLN A 129 -19.59 -20.67 -10.72
N ILE A 130 -18.53 -19.85 -10.67
CA ILE A 130 -17.18 -20.29 -11.01
C ILE A 130 -16.74 -21.42 -10.07
N ILE A 131 -16.91 -21.25 -8.76
CA ILE A 131 -16.54 -22.27 -7.76
C ILE A 131 -17.35 -23.56 -7.96
N GLU A 132 -18.65 -23.44 -8.21
CA GLU A 132 -19.53 -24.58 -8.47
C GLU A 132 -19.15 -25.33 -9.76
N SER A 133 -18.63 -24.62 -10.77
CA SER A 133 -18.21 -25.20 -12.05
C SER A 133 -16.85 -25.93 -12.00
N LEU A 134 -16.07 -25.78 -10.92
CA LEU A 134 -14.77 -26.45 -10.79
C LEU A 134 -14.92 -27.98 -10.87
N ASP A 135 -13.97 -28.67 -11.49
CA ASP A 135 -13.93 -30.14 -11.47
C ASP A 135 -13.28 -30.64 -10.17
N GLU A 136 -13.95 -30.35 -9.05
CA GLU A 136 -13.49 -30.69 -7.70
C GLU A 136 -14.58 -31.44 -6.91
N PRO A 137 -14.18 -32.27 -5.93
CA PRO A 137 -15.13 -32.89 -5.02
C PRO A 137 -16.00 -31.85 -4.30
N LYS A 138 -17.25 -32.23 -3.97
CA LYS A 138 -18.20 -31.34 -3.28
C LYS A 138 -17.60 -30.67 -2.04
N VAL A 139 -16.90 -31.44 -1.19
CA VAL A 139 -16.26 -30.89 0.02
C VAL A 139 -15.21 -29.80 -0.28
N SER A 140 -14.48 -29.91 -1.38
CA SER A 140 -13.50 -28.89 -1.80
C SER A 140 -14.20 -27.60 -2.22
N LYS A 141 -15.30 -27.72 -2.97
CA LYS A 141 -16.15 -26.58 -3.36
C LYS A 141 -16.78 -25.90 -2.16
N ASP A 142 -17.33 -26.69 -1.23
CA ASP A 142 -17.96 -26.17 -0.02
C ASP A 142 -16.95 -25.39 0.84
N VAL A 143 -15.69 -25.86 0.93
CA VAL A 143 -14.61 -25.11 1.59
C VAL A 143 -14.26 -23.82 0.84
N ARG A 144 -14.18 -23.86 -0.50
CA ARG A 144 -13.93 -22.65 -1.31
C ARG A 144 -15.04 -21.61 -1.11
N LEU A 145 -16.30 -22.04 -1.13
CA LEU A 145 -17.47 -21.19 -0.88
C LEU A 145 -17.44 -20.62 0.53
N PHE A 146 -17.15 -21.43 1.55
CA PHE A 146 -17.06 -20.98 2.94
C PHE A 146 -16.03 -19.84 3.10
N ILE A 147 -14.84 -20.01 2.52
CA ILE A 147 -13.78 -18.99 2.59
C ILE A 147 -14.19 -17.74 1.80
N PHE A 148 -14.75 -17.93 0.60
CA PHE A 148 -15.21 -16.84 -0.25
C PHE A 148 -16.29 -15.99 0.43
N GLN A 149 -17.32 -16.62 1.01
CA GLN A 149 -18.42 -15.94 1.70
C GLN A 149 -17.94 -15.22 2.97
N THR A 150 -16.93 -15.76 3.65
CA THR A 150 -16.35 -15.12 4.84
C THR A 150 -15.49 -13.92 4.48
N ASN A 151 -14.66 -14.04 3.44
CA ASN A 151 -13.79 -12.96 2.98
C ASN A 151 -13.42 -13.14 1.49
N PRO A 152 -14.14 -12.48 0.58
CA PRO A 152 -13.91 -12.62 -0.86
C PRO A 152 -12.50 -12.17 -1.30
N GLY A 153 -11.97 -11.12 -0.68
CA GLY A 153 -10.64 -10.61 -0.98
C GLY A 153 -9.55 -11.59 -0.58
N PHE A 154 -9.72 -12.24 0.57
CA PHE A 154 -8.81 -13.28 1.04
C PHE A 154 -8.86 -14.51 0.14
N TYR A 155 -10.05 -14.99 -0.21
CA TYR A 155 -10.23 -16.11 -1.15
C TYR A 155 -9.46 -15.85 -2.45
N LYS A 156 -9.69 -14.69 -3.06
CA LYS A 156 -9.04 -14.30 -4.32
C LYS A 156 -7.53 -14.21 -4.20
N SER A 157 -7.03 -13.74 -3.07
CA SER A 157 -5.58 -13.48 -2.89
C SER A 157 -4.79 -14.75 -2.57
N TYR A 158 -5.38 -15.73 -1.87
CA TYR A 158 -4.62 -16.84 -1.29
C TYR A 158 -5.17 -18.23 -1.61
N VAL A 159 -6.46 -18.35 -1.94
CA VAL A 159 -7.15 -19.66 -2.02
C VAL A 159 -7.64 -19.99 -3.44
N GLU A 160 -7.97 -18.99 -4.27
CA GLU A 160 -8.47 -19.18 -5.64
C GLU A 160 -7.59 -20.16 -6.42
N THR A 161 -6.27 -19.97 -6.39
CA THR A 161 -5.29 -20.82 -7.09
C THR A 161 -4.71 -21.96 -6.24
N ALA A 162 -5.17 -22.14 -5.00
CA ALA A 162 -4.75 -23.27 -4.17
C ALA A 162 -5.37 -24.56 -4.70
N THR A 163 -4.70 -25.69 -4.49
CA THR A 163 -5.30 -27.00 -4.78
C THR A 163 -5.99 -27.53 -3.53
N VAL A 164 -7.28 -27.87 -3.64
CA VAL A 164 -8.08 -28.39 -2.52
C VAL A 164 -8.50 -29.82 -2.84
N LEU A 165 -7.91 -30.78 -2.14
CA LEU A 165 -8.10 -32.20 -2.42
C LEU A 165 -8.40 -32.99 -1.15
N LYS A 166 -9.32 -33.95 -1.26
CA LYS A 166 -9.61 -34.89 -0.19
C LYS A 166 -8.75 -36.15 -0.38
N SER A 167 -8.07 -36.57 0.67
CA SER A 167 -7.33 -37.84 0.70
C SER A 167 -7.59 -38.54 2.03
N GLY A 168 -8.27 -39.70 1.99
CA GLY A 168 -8.66 -40.44 3.19
C GLY A 168 -9.61 -39.64 4.09
N GLU A 169 -9.22 -39.50 5.36
CA GLU A 169 -9.95 -38.78 6.42
C GLU A 169 -9.51 -37.31 6.55
N GLU A 170 -8.72 -36.81 5.59
CA GLU A 170 -8.17 -35.47 5.62
C GLU A 170 -8.51 -34.68 4.34
N LEU A 171 -8.71 -33.38 4.50
CA LEU A 171 -8.76 -32.41 3.42
C LEU A 171 -7.44 -31.62 3.39
N TYR A 172 -6.81 -31.61 2.22
CA TYR A 172 -5.57 -30.91 1.96
C TYR A 172 -5.83 -29.62 1.20
N ILE A 173 -5.36 -28.50 1.75
CA ILE A 173 -5.26 -27.22 1.05
C ILE A 173 -3.78 -26.98 0.74
N ILE A 174 -3.40 -27.14 -0.53
CA ILE A 174 -2.05 -26.89 -1.03
C ILE A 174 -2.00 -25.47 -1.57
N ALA A 175 -1.46 -24.57 -0.75
CA ALA A 175 -1.31 -23.16 -1.08
C ALA A 175 -0.24 -22.94 -2.16
N PRO A 176 -0.38 -21.92 -3.02
CA PRO A 176 0.57 -21.66 -4.10
C PRO A 176 1.96 -21.21 -3.62
N SER A 177 2.08 -20.75 -2.37
CA SER A 177 3.34 -20.33 -1.76
C SER A 177 3.33 -20.53 -0.24
N SER A 178 4.51 -20.48 0.38
CA SER A 178 4.64 -20.51 1.85
C SER A 178 3.93 -19.33 2.52
N LEU A 179 3.99 -18.14 1.92
CA LEU A 179 3.26 -16.96 2.41
C LEU A 179 1.75 -17.19 2.40
N ALA A 180 1.22 -17.76 1.30
CA ALA A 180 -0.19 -18.09 1.21
C ALA A 180 -0.59 -19.16 2.23
N ARG A 181 0.22 -20.22 2.41
CA ARG A 181 0.02 -21.22 3.45
C ARG A 181 -0.09 -20.57 4.83
N ASP A 182 0.87 -19.72 5.19
CA ASP A 182 0.91 -19.08 6.51
C ASP A 182 -0.31 -18.19 6.73
N LYS A 183 -0.77 -17.48 5.70
CA LYS A 183 -1.98 -16.66 5.77
C LYS A 183 -3.26 -17.48 5.92
N ILE A 184 -3.39 -18.60 5.22
CA ILE A 184 -4.54 -19.52 5.35
C ILE A 184 -4.53 -20.18 6.74
N GLN A 185 -3.36 -20.61 7.21
CA GLN A 185 -3.20 -21.17 8.55
C GLN A 185 -3.60 -20.17 9.64
N GLU A 186 -3.10 -18.93 9.56
CA GLU A 186 -3.34 -17.88 10.55
C GLU A 186 -4.81 -17.44 10.60
N GLN A 187 -5.46 -17.26 9.44
CA GLN A 187 -6.78 -16.63 9.37
C GLN A 187 -7.94 -17.61 9.28
N CYS A 188 -7.73 -18.82 8.74
CA CYS A 188 -8.83 -19.72 8.40
C CYS A 188 -8.76 -21.08 9.11
N TYR A 189 -7.63 -21.46 9.72
CA TYR A 189 -7.46 -22.83 10.23
C TYR A 189 -8.56 -23.26 11.19
N ASN A 190 -8.79 -22.51 12.28
CA ASN A 190 -9.77 -22.89 13.31
C ASN A 190 -11.19 -23.00 12.72
N ALA A 191 -11.62 -21.98 11.96
CA ALA A 191 -12.96 -21.95 11.39
C ALA A 191 -13.18 -23.06 10.35
N LEU A 192 -12.16 -23.36 9.53
CA LEU A 192 -12.23 -24.43 8.54
C LEU A 192 -12.17 -25.81 9.18
N ASP A 193 -11.31 -26.01 10.17
CA ASP A 193 -11.19 -27.28 10.89
C ASP A 193 -12.49 -27.60 11.63
N ASP A 194 -13.10 -26.61 12.30
CA ASP A 194 -14.42 -26.75 12.89
C ASP A 194 -15.49 -27.07 11.84
N PHE A 195 -15.52 -26.33 10.73
CA PHE A 195 -16.45 -26.58 9.63
C PHE A 195 -16.32 -28.00 9.07
N LEU A 196 -15.10 -28.50 8.87
CA LEU A 196 -14.83 -29.82 8.31
C LEU A 196 -15.18 -30.94 9.29
N LYS A 197 -14.88 -30.77 10.58
CA LYS A 197 -15.25 -31.73 11.63
C LYS A 197 -16.77 -31.85 11.76
N HIS A 198 -17.49 -30.72 11.76
CA HIS A 198 -18.95 -30.72 11.92
C HIS A 198 -19.69 -31.26 10.70
N ASN A 199 -19.27 -30.92 9.48
CA ASN A 199 -20.03 -31.22 8.27
C ASN A 199 -19.56 -32.49 7.54
N TYR A 200 -18.28 -32.87 7.68
CA TYR A 200 -17.69 -33.96 6.89
C TYR A 200 -16.90 -34.98 7.72
N GLN A 201 -16.66 -34.72 9.01
CA GLN A 201 -15.81 -35.55 9.88
C GLN A 201 -14.39 -35.72 9.32
N LEU A 202 -13.84 -34.66 8.73
CA LEU A 202 -12.48 -34.65 8.16
C LEU A 202 -11.54 -33.80 8.99
N GLY A 203 -10.26 -34.18 9.01
CA GLY A 203 -9.16 -33.33 9.47
C GLY A 203 -8.73 -32.33 8.40
N LEU A 204 -8.16 -31.21 8.82
CA LEU A 204 -7.62 -30.18 7.92
C LEU A 204 -6.08 -30.21 7.91
N VAL A 205 -5.51 -30.29 6.71
CA VAL A 205 -4.07 -30.17 6.48
C VAL A 205 -3.80 -29.05 5.48
N ILE A 206 -2.99 -28.07 5.87
CA ILE A 206 -2.60 -26.95 5.01
C ILE A 206 -1.10 -27.03 4.74
N GLN A 207 -0.74 -27.06 3.45
CA GLN A 207 0.65 -27.17 3.01
C GLN A 207 0.95 -26.13 1.95
N ALA A 208 2.24 -25.82 1.75
CA ALA A 208 2.66 -25.01 0.61
C ALA A 208 3.05 -25.96 -0.53
N LYS A 209 2.78 -25.57 -1.76
CA LYS A 209 3.32 -26.26 -2.93
C LYS A 209 4.85 -26.23 -2.83
N GLU A 210 5.47 -27.39 -2.70
CA GLU A 210 6.93 -27.48 -2.73
C GLU A 210 7.41 -26.96 -4.08
N LYS A 211 8.44 -26.12 -4.08
CA LYS A 211 9.16 -25.83 -5.31
C LYS A 211 9.77 -27.16 -5.74
N GLU A 212 9.26 -27.75 -6.82
CA GLU A 212 9.99 -28.79 -7.54
C GLU A 212 11.41 -28.24 -7.73
N ALA A 213 12.37 -28.91 -7.11
CA ALA A 213 13.77 -28.63 -7.32
C ALA A 213 14.03 -28.87 -8.81
N SER A 214 14.00 -27.81 -9.60
CA SER A 214 14.49 -27.77 -10.97
C SER A 214 16.00 -27.94 -10.93
N HIS A 215 16.41 -29.20 -10.72
CA HIS A 215 17.71 -29.77 -11.01
C HIS A 215 17.51 -31.25 -11.37
N ALA A 216 16.55 -31.53 -12.25
CA ALA A 216 16.62 -32.72 -13.09
C ALA A 216 17.70 -32.45 -14.14
N LEU A 217 18.87 -33.04 -13.89
CA LEU A 217 19.81 -33.59 -14.85
C LEU A 217 19.75 -32.98 -16.26
N LYS A 218 20.67 -32.04 -16.53
CA LYS A 218 21.25 -31.97 -17.86
C LYS A 218 22.03 -33.28 -18.06
N GLU A 219 21.41 -34.24 -18.74
CA GLU A 219 22.15 -35.22 -19.55
C GLU A 219 22.93 -34.48 -20.65
#